data_AF-A0A958DP51-F1
#
_entry.id   AF-A0A958DP51-F1
#
_cell.length_a   1.000
_cell.length_b   1.000
_cell.length_c   1.000
_cell.angle_alpha   90.00
_cell.angle_beta   90.00
_cell.angle_gamma   90.00
#
_symmetry.space_group_name_H-M   'P 1'
#
loop_
_entity.id
_entity.type
_entity.pdbx_description
1 polymer ?
#
loop_
_entity_poly.entity_id
_entity_poly.type
_entity_poly.pdbx_seq_one_letter_code
_entity_poly.pdbx_strand_id
1 'polypeptide(L)'
;QNFDRSKTVDVAKEIHKLNSRLQKEDRPYILIGVGRWGSMDPWLGIPVNWEQISGARVIVESSFRDFEVEPSQGSHFFHNITSFMVGYFTIASSVKSSFIQWDWLSEQQAKLQNKFVRHLQFDQPIVVKMNGHNNKGIIYKPGAAPMSED
;
A
#
# COMPACT_ATOMS: atom_id res chain seq x y z
N GLN A 1 -11.50 -12.32 -5.05
CA GLN A 1 -11.36 -11.79 -6.42
C GLN A 1 -10.22 -12.54 -7.10
N ASN A 2 -10.45 -13.08 -8.30
CA ASN A 2 -9.40 -13.69 -9.12
C ASN A 2 -8.77 -12.59 -9.99
N PHE A 3 -7.67 -12.00 -9.53
CA PHE A 3 -6.88 -11.07 -10.34
C PHE A 3 -6.08 -11.86 -11.38
N ASP A 4 -6.18 -11.49 -12.65
CA ASP A 4 -5.35 -12.03 -13.73
C ASP A 4 -3.92 -11.51 -13.56
N ARG A 5 -3.02 -12.37 -13.08
CA ARG A 5 -1.61 -12.07 -12.80
C ARG A 5 -0.85 -11.63 -14.05
N SER A 6 -1.35 -11.88 -15.27
CA SER A 6 -0.75 -11.35 -16.49
C SER A 6 -0.93 -9.83 -16.66
N LYS A 7 -1.80 -9.19 -15.87
CA LYS A 7 -2.15 -7.77 -16.00
C LYS A 7 -1.34 -6.84 -15.08
N THR A 8 -0.34 -7.35 -14.35
CA THR A 8 0.43 -6.58 -13.37
C THR A 8 1.10 -5.34 -13.96
N VAL A 9 1.55 -5.39 -15.22
CA VAL A 9 2.09 -4.22 -15.94
C VAL A 9 1.03 -3.15 -16.15
N ASP A 10 -0.21 -3.52 -16.46
CA ASP A 10 -1.30 -2.56 -16.62
C ASP A 10 -1.71 -1.96 -15.26
N VAL A 11 -1.62 -2.73 -14.18
CA VAL A 11 -1.77 -2.21 -12.82
C VAL A 11 -0.71 -1.15 -12.52
N ALA A 12 0.57 -1.42 -12.82
CA ALA A 12 1.66 -0.45 -12.63
C ALA A 12 1.41 0.86 -13.40
N LYS A 13 0.88 0.80 -14.63
CA LYS A 13 0.50 1.98 -15.42
C LYS A 13 -0.64 2.78 -14.76
N GLU A 14 -1.66 2.10 -14.24
CA GLU A 14 -2.77 2.77 -13.52
C GLU A 14 -2.29 3.43 -12.22
N ILE A 15 -1.40 2.75 -11.47
CA ILE A 15 -0.76 3.29 -10.28
C ILE A 15 0.04 4.54 -10.64
N HIS A 16 0.88 4.49 -11.68
CA HIS A 16 1.69 5.64 -12.10
C HIS A 16 0.83 6.87 -12.43
N LYS A 17 -0.25 6.69 -13.21
CA LYS A 17 -1.17 7.79 -13.55
C LYS A 17 -1.77 8.44 -12.30
N LEU A 18 -2.17 7.63 -11.32
CA LEU A 18 -2.69 8.11 -10.05
C LEU A 18 -1.62 8.81 -9.21
N ASN A 19 -0.42 8.22 -9.10
CA ASN A 19 0.70 8.80 -8.39
C ASN A 19 1.08 10.17 -8.96
N SER A 20 1.18 10.31 -10.28
CA SER A 20 1.49 11.60 -10.92
C SER A 20 0.40 12.65 -10.66
N ARG A 21 -0.88 12.25 -10.62
CA ARG A 21 -1.97 13.17 -10.27
C ARG A 21 -1.88 13.62 -8.81
N LEU A 22 -1.75 12.67 -7.89
CA LEU A 22 -1.73 12.96 -6.45
C LEU A 22 -0.50 13.78 -6.04
N GLN A 23 0.67 13.54 -6.66
CA GLN A 23 1.84 14.38 -6.46
C GLN A 23 1.62 15.83 -6.93
N LYS A 24 0.96 16.03 -8.08
CA LYS A 24 0.62 17.39 -8.56
C LYS A 24 -0.37 18.11 -7.63
N GLU A 25 -1.20 17.35 -6.93
CA GLU A 25 -2.16 17.85 -5.93
C GLU A 25 -1.53 18.01 -4.53
N ASP A 26 -0.22 17.75 -4.38
CA ASP A 26 0.49 17.66 -3.10
C ASP A 26 -0.26 16.81 -2.06
N ARG A 27 -0.83 15.70 -2.53
CA ARG A 27 -1.73 14.85 -1.76
C ARG A 27 -1.03 13.53 -1.41
N PRO A 28 -0.42 13.41 -0.21
CA PRO A 28 0.18 12.17 0.22
C PRO A 28 -0.88 11.08 0.37
N TYR A 29 -0.50 9.82 0.15
CA TYR A 29 -1.43 8.70 0.20
C TYR A 29 -0.80 7.44 0.81
N ILE A 30 -1.67 6.51 1.17
CA ILE A 30 -1.33 5.13 1.55
C ILE A 30 -1.58 4.23 0.36
N LEU A 31 -0.60 3.42 0.04
CA LEU A 31 -0.62 2.49 -1.08
C LEU A 31 -0.78 1.07 -0.55
N ILE A 32 -1.91 0.44 -0.86
CA ILE A 32 -2.22 -0.91 -0.37
C ILE A 32 -2.33 -1.82 -1.59
N GLY A 33 -1.61 -2.94 -1.56
CA GLY A 33 -1.64 -3.90 -2.65
C GLY A 33 -1.28 -5.32 -2.25
N VAL A 34 -1.52 -6.23 -3.17
CA VAL A 34 -1.16 -7.64 -3.04
C VAL A 34 0.15 -7.94 -3.78
N GLY A 35 0.92 -8.87 -3.24
CA GLY A 35 2.21 -9.28 -3.77
C GLY A 35 3.33 -8.29 -3.51
N ARG A 36 4.49 -8.59 -4.10
CA ARG A 36 5.74 -7.84 -3.96
C ARG A 36 5.83 -6.68 -4.95
N TRP A 37 5.84 -5.45 -4.46
CA TRP A 37 5.87 -4.27 -5.31
C TRP A 37 7.30 -3.99 -5.78
N GLY A 38 7.50 -3.93 -7.09
CA GLY A 38 8.82 -3.90 -7.74
C GLY A 38 9.29 -5.25 -8.27
N SER A 39 8.46 -6.30 -8.16
CA SER A 39 8.76 -7.58 -8.78
C SER A 39 8.46 -7.55 -10.28
N MET A 40 9.45 -7.88 -11.11
CA MET A 40 9.23 -8.12 -12.54
C MET A 40 8.54 -9.45 -12.82
N ASP A 41 8.53 -10.37 -11.85
CA ASP A 41 7.76 -11.61 -11.92
C ASP A 41 6.27 -11.32 -11.64
N PRO A 42 5.38 -11.46 -12.65
CA PRO A 42 3.95 -11.21 -12.51
C PRO A 42 3.26 -12.16 -11.52
N TRP A 43 3.86 -13.34 -11.25
CA TRP A 43 3.34 -14.28 -10.28
C TRP A 43 3.61 -13.84 -8.85
N LEU A 44 4.63 -13.01 -8.62
CA LEU A 44 5.05 -12.56 -7.29
C LEU A 44 4.52 -11.17 -6.95
N GLY A 45 4.24 -10.30 -7.92
CA GLY A 45 3.68 -8.99 -7.62
C GLY A 45 3.59 -8.03 -8.79
N ILE A 46 3.68 -6.73 -8.48
CA ILE A 46 3.43 -5.65 -9.42
C ILE A 46 4.77 -4.99 -9.79
N PRO A 47 5.13 -4.87 -11.09
CA PRO A 47 6.40 -4.34 -11.55
C PRO A 47 6.42 -2.81 -11.53
N VAL A 48 6.22 -2.21 -10.34
CA VAL A 48 6.36 -0.76 -10.17
C VAL A 48 7.84 -0.36 -9.97
N ASN A 49 8.26 0.75 -10.54
CA ASN A 49 9.50 1.42 -10.13
C ASN A 49 9.22 2.50 -9.08
N TRP A 50 10.28 3.10 -8.51
CA TRP A 50 10.13 4.13 -7.47
C TRP A 50 9.34 5.36 -7.94
N GLU A 51 9.64 5.88 -9.12
CA GLU A 51 8.96 7.05 -9.70
C GLU A 51 7.44 6.82 -9.84
N GLN A 52 7.03 5.57 -10.07
CA GLN A 52 5.62 5.21 -10.20
C GLN A 52 4.85 5.24 -8.88
N ILE A 53 5.53 5.23 -7.73
CA ILE A 53 4.89 5.18 -6.39
C ILE A 53 5.45 6.22 -5.41
N SER A 54 6.28 7.15 -5.89
CA SER A 54 7.05 8.09 -5.06
C SER A 54 6.23 9.02 -4.17
N GLY A 55 4.95 9.24 -4.48
CA GLY A 55 4.05 10.04 -3.65
C GLY A 55 3.46 9.30 -2.45
N ALA A 56 3.67 7.99 -2.34
CA ALA A 56 3.20 7.20 -1.20
C ALA A 56 3.98 7.55 0.06
N ARG A 57 3.28 7.80 1.17
CA ARG A 57 3.88 7.97 2.50
C ARG A 57 3.83 6.71 3.33
N VAL A 58 2.96 5.77 2.95
CA VAL A 58 2.90 4.43 3.49
C VAL A 58 2.64 3.44 2.37
N ILE A 59 3.32 2.30 2.40
CA ILE A 59 3.10 1.16 1.52
C ILE A 59 2.74 -0.04 2.39
N VAL A 60 1.69 -0.76 1.99
CA VAL A 60 1.20 -1.97 2.64
C VAL A 60 1.18 -3.08 1.59
N GLU A 61 2.06 -4.06 1.76
CA GLU A 61 2.09 -5.28 0.95
C GLU A 61 1.38 -6.40 1.70
N SER A 62 0.41 -7.03 1.04
CA SER A 62 -0.28 -8.21 1.56
C SER A 62 0.02 -9.42 0.67
N SER A 63 0.16 -10.59 1.29
CA SER A 63 0.29 -11.84 0.54
C SER A 63 -0.97 -12.11 -0.30
N PHE A 64 -0.81 -12.87 -1.38
CA PHE A 64 -1.97 -13.41 -2.08
C PHE A 64 -2.63 -14.47 -1.19
N ARG A 65 -3.94 -14.73 -1.40
CA ARG A 65 -4.69 -15.71 -0.59
C ARG A 65 -4.07 -17.11 -0.58
N ASP A 66 -3.30 -17.46 -1.61
CA ASP A 66 -2.83 -18.83 -1.86
C ASP A 66 -1.32 -19.05 -1.63
N PHE A 67 -0.54 -18.00 -1.33
CA PHE A 67 0.90 -18.12 -1.06
C PHE A 67 1.48 -16.86 -0.39
N GLU A 68 2.47 -17.06 0.48
CA GLU A 68 3.25 -15.97 1.06
C GLU A 68 4.29 -15.46 0.05
N VAL A 69 4.45 -14.14 -0.01
CA VAL A 69 5.46 -13.49 -0.83
C VAL A 69 6.45 -12.79 0.08
N GLU A 70 7.72 -13.13 -0.05
CA GLU A 70 8.80 -12.38 0.61
C GLU A 70 8.74 -10.91 0.17
N PRO A 71 8.78 -9.95 1.10
CA PRO A 71 8.69 -8.53 0.77
C PRO A 71 9.85 -8.06 -0.13
N SER A 72 9.69 -6.89 -0.73
CA SER A 72 10.71 -6.32 -1.62
C SER A 72 12.03 -6.02 -0.90
N GLN A 73 13.03 -6.87 -1.11
CA GLN A 73 14.40 -6.71 -0.58
C GLN A 73 15.40 -6.09 -1.57
N GLY A 74 14.94 -5.47 -2.66
CA GLY A 74 15.86 -4.78 -3.58
C GLY A 74 16.54 -3.60 -2.87
N SER A 75 17.87 -3.57 -2.80
CA SER A 75 18.62 -2.57 -2.01
C SER A 75 18.25 -1.13 -2.38
N HIS A 76 18.05 -0.84 -3.67
CA HIS A 76 17.63 0.49 -4.11
C HIS A 76 16.20 0.87 -3.67
N PHE A 77 15.28 -0.09 -3.67
CA PHE A 77 13.92 0.12 -3.20
C PHE A 77 13.92 0.38 -1.69
N PHE A 78 14.63 -0.45 -0.93
CA PHE A 78 14.76 -0.29 0.52
C PHE A 78 15.42 1.05 0.90
N HIS A 79 16.50 1.44 0.21
CA HIS A 79 17.14 2.74 0.43
C HIS A 79 16.17 3.91 0.24
N ASN A 80 15.28 3.85 -0.74
CA ASN A 80 14.28 4.89 -0.94
C ASN A 80 13.26 4.91 0.20
N ILE A 81 12.75 3.76 0.62
CA ILE A 81 11.83 3.65 1.75
C ILE A 81 12.41 4.32 3.00
N THR A 82 13.66 4.01 3.33
CA THR A 82 14.33 4.60 4.51
C THR A 82 14.64 6.09 4.31
N SER A 83 15.13 6.49 3.14
CA SER A 83 15.55 7.87 2.87
C SER A 83 14.37 8.85 2.82
N PHE A 84 13.23 8.42 2.30
CA PHE A 84 12.02 9.24 2.20
C PHE A 84 11.06 9.05 3.38
N MET A 85 11.48 8.29 4.41
CA MET A 85 10.68 7.99 5.61
C MET A 85 9.28 7.45 5.27
N VAL A 86 9.23 6.52 4.31
CA VAL A 86 7.99 5.86 3.93
C VAL A 86 7.70 4.75 4.93
N GLY A 87 6.50 4.76 5.52
CA GLY A 87 6.05 3.65 6.36
C GLY A 87 5.87 2.40 5.51
N TYR A 88 6.49 1.29 5.89
CA TYR A 88 6.40 0.04 5.14
C TYR A 88 5.82 -1.07 6.01
N PHE A 89 4.71 -1.65 5.57
CA PHE A 89 3.97 -2.69 6.28
C PHE A 89 3.88 -3.94 5.42
N THR A 90 4.09 -5.09 6.04
CA THR A 90 3.88 -6.40 5.44
C THR A 90 2.80 -7.14 6.20
N ILE A 91 1.82 -7.68 5.48
CA ILE A 91 0.71 -8.42 6.06
C ILE A 91 0.96 -9.91 5.85
N ALA A 92 1.35 -10.57 6.93
CA ALA A 92 1.65 -12.00 6.97
C ALA A 92 0.38 -12.79 7.35
N SER A 93 -0.05 -13.69 6.48
CA SER A 93 -1.26 -14.51 6.68
C SER A 93 -1.17 -15.42 7.91
N SER A 94 0.06 -15.79 8.31
CA SER A 94 0.36 -16.61 9.49
C SER A 94 0.14 -15.87 10.83
N VAL A 95 0.08 -14.54 10.84
CA VAL A 95 -0.02 -13.73 12.06
C VAL A 95 -1.44 -13.18 12.23
N LYS A 96 -2.20 -13.69 13.20
CA LYS A 96 -3.60 -13.26 13.44
C LYS A 96 -3.77 -11.76 13.68
N SER A 97 -2.79 -11.10 14.29
CA SER A 97 -2.81 -9.65 14.52
C SER A 97 -2.38 -8.82 13.31
N SER A 98 -1.99 -9.46 12.20
CA SER A 98 -1.62 -8.82 10.95
C SER A 98 -2.77 -8.95 9.96
N PHE A 99 -3.50 -7.87 9.73
CA PHE A 99 -4.67 -7.90 8.87
C PHE A 99 -4.95 -6.55 8.23
N ILE A 100 -5.69 -6.60 7.13
CA ILE A 100 -6.33 -5.45 6.50
C ILE A 100 -7.84 -5.68 6.61
N GLN A 101 -8.58 -4.65 7.01
CA GLN A 101 -10.05 -4.68 7.02
C GLN A 101 -10.59 -4.50 5.60
N TRP A 102 -10.44 -5.53 4.75
CA TRP A 102 -10.83 -5.51 3.35
C TRP A 102 -12.32 -5.23 3.14
N ASP A 103 -13.18 -5.78 3.99
CA ASP A 103 -14.63 -5.57 3.89
C ASP A 103 -14.97 -4.09 4.09
N TRP A 104 -14.42 -3.47 5.15
CA TRP A 104 -14.58 -2.05 5.39
C TRP A 104 -14.04 -1.20 4.23
N LEU A 105 -12.86 -1.51 3.68
CA LEU A 105 -12.32 -0.81 2.52
C LEU A 105 -13.25 -0.96 1.30
N SER A 106 -13.84 -2.12 1.09
CA SER A 106 -14.73 -2.41 -0.04
C SER A 106 -16.03 -1.61 0.01
N GLU A 107 -16.54 -1.33 1.22
CA GLU A 107 -17.76 -0.56 1.46
C GLU A 107 -17.61 0.96 1.21
N GLN A 108 -16.39 1.50 1.22
CA GLN A 108 -16.17 2.95 1.08
C GLN A 108 -16.46 3.45 -0.34
N GLN A 109 -17.02 4.65 -0.48
CA GLN A 109 -17.19 5.23 -1.81
C GLN A 109 -15.82 5.58 -2.43
N ALA A 110 -15.58 5.13 -3.66
CA ALA A 110 -14.37 5.47 -4.39
C ALA A 110 -14.49 6.86 -5.01
N LYS A 111 -13.45 7.68 -4.84
CA LYS A 111 -13.31 8.93 -5.61
C LYS A 111 -12.94 8.66 -7.07
N LEU A 112 -12.18 7.59 -7.31
CA LEU A 112 -11.91 7.08 -8.66
C LEU A 112 -11.85 5.56 -8.61
N GLN A 113 -12.43 4.91 -9.62
CA GLN A 113 -12.33 3.48 -9.82
C GLN A 113 -11.94 3.19 -11.27
N ASN A 114 -10.71 2.73 -11.45
CA ASN A 114 -10.21 2.24 -12.74
C ASN A 114 -10.40 0.72 -12.83
N LYS A 115 -9.78 0.07 -13.81
CA LYS A 115 -9.93 -1.37 -14.01
C LYS A 115 -9.27 -2.18 -12.90
N PHE A 116 -8.13 -1.72 -12.38
CA PHE A 116 -7.35 -2.44 -11.38
C PHE A 116 -7.12 -1.64 -10.11
N VAL A 117 -7.07 -0.31 -10.20
CA VAL A 117 -6.78 0.57 -9.07
C VAL A 117 -8.01 1.35 -8.62
N ARG A 118 -8.20 1.41 -7.30
CA ARG A 118 -9.27 2.18 -6.66
C ARG A 118 -8.67 3.23 -5.73
N HIS A 119 -9.12 4.47 -5.86
CA HIS A 119 -8.69 5.58 -5.02
C HIS A 119 -9.83 5.96 -4.07
N LEU A 120 -9.58 5.76 -2.79
CA LEU A 120 -10.44 6.25 -1.71
C LEU A 120 -9.90 7.59 -1.22
N GLN A 121 -10.79 8.56 -1.03
CA GLN A 121 -10.46 9.83 -0.40
C GLN A 121 -11.37 10.03 0.81
N PHE A 122 -10.79 10.47 1.91
CA PHE A 122 -11.49 10.75 3.15
C PHE A 122 -11.28 12.20 3.55
N ASP A 123 -12.28 12.78 4.23
CA ASP A 123 -12.24 14.16 4.73
C ASP A 123 -11.42 14.25 6.02
N GLN A 124 -11.46 13.20 6.85
CA GLN A 124 -10.63 13.08 8.04
C GLN A 124 -9.27 12.45 7.69
N PRO A 125 -8.19 12.88 8.36
CA PRO A 125 -6.87 12.31 8.12
C PRO A 125 -6.81 10.84 8.54
N ILE A 126 -6.00 10.06 7.82
CA ILE A 126 -5.62 8.72 8.23
C ILE A 126 -4.38 8.84 9.11
N VAL A 127 -4.43 8.26 10.31
CA VAL A 127 -3.31 8.27 11.24
C VAL A 127 -2.58 6.93 11.18
N VAL A 128 -1.26 7.00 11.04
CA VAL A 128 -0.37 5.84 11.01
C VAL A 128 0.54 5.94 12.23
N LYS A 129 0.57 4.89 13.06
CA LYS A 129 1.51 4.78 14.19
C LYS A 129 2.41 3.58 13.96
N MET A 130 3.72 3.76 14.13
CA MET A 130 4.73 2.70 13.97
C MET A 130 5.66 2.69 15.17
N ASN A 131 5.96 1.50 15.68
CA ASN A 131 6.96 1.24 16.70
C ASN A 131 7.95 0.22 16.14
N GLY A 132 9.08 0.72 15.64
CA GLY A 132 10.15 -0.09 15.04
C GLY A 132 10.87 -0.99 16.03
N HIS A 133 10.90 -0.66 17.32
CA HIS A 133 11.52 -1.52 18.35
C HIS A 133 10.74 -2.83 18.53
N ASN A 134 9.41 -2.75 18.44
CA ASN A 134 8.53 -3.89 18.68
C ASN A 134 7.98 -4.50 17.38
N ASN A 135 8.40 -4.00 16.21
CA ASN A 135 7.86 -4.35 14.89
C ASN A 135 6.32 -4.29 14.85
N LYS A 136 5.74 -3.27 15.50
CA LYS A 136 4.28 -3.06 15.54
C LYS A 136 3.93 -1.80 14.78
N GLY A 137 2.80 -1.83 14.09
CA GLY A 137 2.20 -0.62 13.54
C GLY A 137 0.70 -0.78 13.37
N ILE A 138 0.03 0.36 13.26
CA ILE A 138 -1.41 0.44 13.06
C ILE A 138 -1.73 1.61 12.15
N ILE A 139 -2.66 1.39 11.23
CA ILE A 139 -3.27 2.42 10.38
C ILE A 139 -4.72 2.54 10.85
N TYR A 140 -5.05 3.68 11.46
CA TYR A 140 -6.40 3.94 11.95
C TYR A 140 -7.33 4.28 10.80
N LYS A 141 -8.62 3.93 10.95
CA LYS A 141 -9.65 4.48 10.08
C LYS A 141 -9.68 6.01 10.21
N PRO A 142 -10.08 6.74 9.16
CA PRO A 142 -10.22 8.19 9.21
C PRO A 142 -11.02 8.63 10.45
N GLY A 143 -10.45 9.52 11.27
CA GLY A 143 -11.09 10.05 12.48
C GLY A 143 -11.20 9.07 13.67
N ALA A 144 -10.71 7.83 13.56
CA ALA A 144 -10.78 6.83 14.62
C ALA A 144 -9.51 6.74 15.48
N ALA A 145 -8.50 7.56 15.20
CA ALA A 145 -7.28 7.58 15.99
C ALA A 145 -7.58 8.17 17.37
N PRO A 146 -7.08 7.55 18.46
CA PRO A 146 -7.19 8.18 19.76
C PRO A 146 -6.43 9.51 19.72
N MET A 147 -7.08 10.57 20.21
CA MET A 147 -6.37 11.79 20.59
C MET A 147 -5.25 11.35 21.53
N SER A 148 -4.00 11.74 21.25
CA SER A 148 -2.90 11.42 22.15
C SER A 148 -3.24 11.93 23.55
N GLU A 149 -3.25 11.03 24.53
CA GLU A 149 -2.83 11.41 25.86
C GLU A 149 -1.32 11.67 25.74
N ASP A 150 -0.90 12.89 26.07
CA ASP A 150 0.50 13.31 26.13
C ASP A 150 1.34 12.40 27.05
#